data_AF-A0A813D7H5-F1
#
_entry.id   AF-A0A813D7H5-F1
#
_cell.length_a   1.000
_cell.length_b   1.000
_cell.length_c   1.000
_cell.angle_alpha   90.00
_cell.angle_beta   90.00
_cell.angle_gamma   90.00
#
_symmetry.space_group_name_H-M   'P 1'
#
loop_
_entity.id
_entity.type
_entity.pdbx_description
1 polymer ?
#
loop_
_entity_poly.entity_id
_entity_poly.type
_entity_poly.pdbx_seq_one_letter_code
_entity_poly.pdbx_strand_id
1 'polypeptide(L)'
;MVDLNARTVIFGLPPGPDNPTPHFPGVSSRKFDALSALIIYRESLKKENSLFAHQVIIQKDHPGPISHAVRKLDMMPGYTSVAETYAHMGWTMNPATFRMVAPEEAPIDIAKMLAQGASSRPSSSALSRCASEASGVRQSRQPQQGRSAS
;
A
#
# COMPACT_ATOMS: atom_id res chain seq x y z
N MET A 1 10.35 -30.12 28.81
CA MET A 1 9.22 -30.04 27.85
C MET A 1 8.49 -28.76 28.20
N VAL A 2 8.50 -27.74 27.34
CA VAL A 2 7.96 -26.40 27.66
C VAL A 2 6.61 -26.28 26.98
N ASP A 3 5.54 -26.17 27.76
CA ASP A 3 4.20 -25.87 27.24
C ASP A 3 4.17 -24.43 26.76
N LEU A 4 4.39 -24.25 25.46
CA LEU A 4 4.10 -23.00 24.78
C LEU A 4 2.58 -22.89 24.72
N ASN A 5 2.00 -22.13 25.65
CA ASN A 5 0.57 -21.80 25.69
C ASN A 5 0.18 -20.84 24.54
N ALA A 6 0.61 -21.17 23.32
CA ALA A 6 0.32 -20.44 22.11
C ALA A 6 -1.07 -20.84 21.64
N ARG A 7 -1.95 -19.85 21.46
CA ARG A 7 -3.23 -20.07 20.76
C ARG A 7 -2.93 -20.51 19.34
N THR A 8 -3.04 -21.81 19.08
CA THR A 8 -2.91 -22.35 17.73
C THR A 8 -4.09 -21.88 16.89
N VAL A 9 -3.82 -21.46 15.66
CA VAL A 9 -4.88 -21.11 14.70
C VAL A 9 -5.55 -22.41 14.30
N ILE A 10 -6.81 -22.59 14.70
CA ILE A 10 -7.60 -23.75 14.29
C ILE A 10 -8.10 -23.46 12.87
N PHE A 11 -7.40 -24.02 11.89
CA PHE A 11 -7.93 -24.15 10.54
C PHE A 11 -9.15 -25.06 10.62
N GLY A 12 -10.29 -24.60 10.12
CA GLY A 12 -11.56 -25.31 10.24
C GLY A 12 -11.52 -26.73 9.69
N LEU A 13 -12.63 -27.47 9.83
CA LEU A 13 -12.72 -28.81 9.27
C LEU A 13 -12.39 -28.82 7.77
N PRO A 14 -11.73 -29.87 7.26
CA PRO A 14 -11.47 -30.01 5.84
C PRO A 14 -12.78 -29.92 5.03
N PRO A 15 -12.73 -29.42 3.79
CA PRO A 15 -13.91 -29.29 2.95
C PRO A 15 -14.53 -30.67 2.71
N GLY A 16 -15.84 -30.76 2.90
CA GLY A 16 -16.63 -31.99 2.78
C GLY A 16 -17.95 -31.70 2.06
N PRO A 17 -18.76 -32.72 1.75
CA PRO A 17 -20.03 -32.53 1.04
C PRO A 17 -20.99 -31.59 1.79
N ASP A 18 -20.95 -31.62 3.14
CA ASP A 18 -21.78 -30.76 4.00
C ASP A 18 -21.10 -29.42 4.37
N ASN A 19 -19.79 -29.28 4.08
CA ASN A 19 -18.99 -28.11 4.45
C ASN A 19 -18.43 -27.46 3.17
N PRO A 20 -19.07 -26.41 2.63
CA PRO A 20 -18.62 -25.78 1.41
C PRO A 20 -17.21 -25.22 1.57
N THR A 21 -16.41 -25.32 0.51
CA THR A 21 -15.05 -24.79 0.49
C THR A 21 -15.08 -23.29 0.83
N PRO A 22 -14.35 -22.84 1.85
CA PRO A 22 -14.32 -21.44 2.21
C PRO A 22 -13.76 -20.61 1.05
N HIS A 23 -14.41 -19.48 0.77
CA HIS A 23 -14.00 -18.59 -0.32
C HIS A 23 -12.59 -18.02 -0.12
N PHE A 24 -12.17 -17.84 1.14
CA PHE A 24 -10.86 -17.34 1.52
C PHE A 24 -10.10 -18.41 2.33
N PRO A 25 -9.06 -19.05 1.75
CA PRO A 25 -8.30 -20.08 2.47
C PRO A 25 -7.54 -19.47 3.65
N GLY A 26 -7.53 -20.18 4.77
CA GLY A 26 -6.87 -19.73 6.01
C GLY A 26 -7.64 -18.68 6.81
N VAL A 27 -8.79 -18.20 6.31
CA VAL A 27 -9.68 -17.29 7.03
C VAL A 27 -10.94 -18.03 7.44
N SER A 28 -11.42 -17.79 8.65
CA SER A 28 -12.65 -18.42 9.14
C SER A 28 -13.86 -17.91 8.34
N SER A 29 -14.49 -18.81 7.57
CA SER A 29 -15.72 -18.51 6.81
C SER A 29 -16.88 -18.01 7.69
N ARG A 30 -16.88 -18.37 8.98
CA ARG A 30 -17.88 -17.87 9.95
C ARG A 30 -17.69 -16.41 10.34
N LYS A 31 -16.44 -15.93 10.32
CA LYS A 31 -16.08 -14.57 10.75
C LYS A 31 -15.87 -13.62 9.57
N PHE A 32 -15.62 -14.16 8.39
CA PHE A 32 -15.21 -13.39 7.22
C PHE A 32 -16.11 -13.70 6.04
N ASP A 33 -16.98 -12.74 5.76
CA ASP A 33 -17.93 -12.78 4.65
C ASP A 33 -17.36 -12.07 3.42
N ALA A 34 -17.85 -12.41 2.23
CA ALA A 34 -17.44 -11.78 0.96
C ALA A 34 -17.65 -10.25 0.99
N LEU A 35 -18.73 -9.77 1.63
CA LEU A 35 -18.96 -8.33 1.78
C LEU A 35 -17.91 -7.67 2.67
N SER A 36 -17.51 -8.32 3.78
CA SER A 36 -16.47 -7.81 4.66
C SER A 36 -15.11 -7.73 3.96
N ALA A 37 -14.80 -8.69 3.09
CA ALA A 37 -13.61 -8.67 2.26
C ALA A 37 -13.59 -7.46 1.30
N LEU A 38 -14.73 -7.14 0.69
CA LEU A 38 -14.87 -6.00 -0.22
C LEU A 38 -14.66 -4.67 0.52
N ILE A 39 -15.17 -4.55 1.75
CA ILE A 39 -14.95 -3.36 2.59
C ILE A 39 -13.46 -3.17 2.87
N ILE A 40 -12.76 -4.22 3.32
CA ILE A 40 -11.31 -4.15 3.61
C ILE A 40 -10.53 -3.81 2.35
N TYR A 41 -10.89 -4.41 1.22
CA TYR A 41 -10.25 -4.11 -0.06
C TYR A 41 -10.42 -2.64 -0.45
N ARG A 42 -11.64 -2.09 -0.29
CA ARG A 42 -11.91 -0.66 -0.53
C ARG A 42 -11.09 0.24 0.39
N GLU A 43 -10.94 -0.11 1.66
CA GLU A 43 -10.10 0.64 2.60
C GLU A 43 -8.62 0.59 2.23
N SER A 44 -8.13 -0.57 1.77
CA SER A 44 -6.77 -0.70 1.24
C SER A 44 -6.53 0.23 0.04
N LEU A 45 -7.47 0.26 -0.91
CA LEU A 45 -7.39 1.15 -2.07
C LEU A 45 -7.43 2.63 -1.67
N LYS A 46 -8.26 3.00 -0.69
CA LYS A 46 -8.28 4.38 -0.17
C LYS A 46 -6.95 4.77 0.45
N LYS A 47 -6.35 3.87 1.24
CA LYS A 47 -5.03 4.08 1.85
C LYS A 47 -3.95 4.26 0.77
N GLU A 48 -3.91 3.40 -0.24
CA GLU A 48 -2.93 3.50 -1.33
C GLU A 48 -3.09 4.80 -2.12
N ASN A 49 -4.33 5.16 -2.47
CA ASN A 49 -4.60 6.39 -3.20
C ASN A 49 -4.21 7.64 -2.40
N SER A 50 -4.46 7.62 -1.08
CA SER A 50 -4.00 8.68 -0.17
C SER A 50 -2.47 8.77 -0.16
N LEU A 51 -1.76 7.63 -0.06
CA LEU A 51 -0.29 7.62 -0.10
C LEU A 51 0.26 8.20 -1.40
N PHE A 52 -0.32 7.86 -2.55
CA PHE A 52 0.09 8.45 -3.83
C PHE A 52 -0.12 9.97 -3.88
N ALA A 53 -1.26 10.46 -3.38
CA ALA A 53 -1.52 11.89 -3.31
C ALA A 53 -0.50 12.62 -2.42
N HIS A 54 -0.16 12.03 -1.26
CA HIS A 54 0.83 12.61 -0.36
C HIS A 54 2.25 12.52 -0.91
N GLN A 55 2.60 11.50 -1.70
CA GLN A 55 3.94 11.36 -2.28
C GLN A 55 4.30 12.55 -3.18
N VAL A 56 3.34 13.08 -3.94
CA VAL A 56 3.55 14.27 -4.78
C VAL A 56 3.84 15.51 -3.94
N ILE A 57 3.21 15.64 -2.77
CA ILE A 57 3.42 16.75 -1.84
C ILE A 57 4.81 16.62 -1.19
N ILE A 58 5.15 15.42 -0.69
CA ILE A 58 6.44 15.12 -0.08
C ILE A 58 7.59 15.44 -1.04
N GLN A 59 7.46 15.07 -2.32
CA GLN A 59 8.48 15.36 -3.34
C GLN A 59 8.64 16.85 -3.64
N LYS A 60 7.58 17.66 -3.52
CA LYS A 60 7.63 19.10 -3.77
C LYS A 60 8.26 19.87 -2.62
N ASP A 61 7.89 19.54 -1.39
CA ASP A 61 8.31 20.31 -0.22
C ASP A 61 9.72 19.97 0.26
N HIS A 62 10.25 18.80 -0.11
CA HIS A 62 11.58 18.33 0.33
C HIS A 62 12.42 17.84 -0.86
N PRO A 63 12.90 18.73 -1.75
CA PRO A 63 13.73 18.36 -2.90
C PRO A 63 15.17 17.96 -2.54
N GLY A 64 15.49 17.82 -1.24
CA GLY A 64 16.85 17.53 -0.77
C GLY A 64 17.27 16.08 -1.04
N PRO A 65 18.56 15.82 -1.35
CA PRO A 65 19.06 14.46 -1.44
C PRO A 65 18.92 13.79 -0.08
N ILE A 66 18.24 12.64 -0.08
CA ILE A 66 18.10 11.78 1.08
C ILE A 66 19.52 11.44 1.60
N SER A 67 19.83 11.85 2.83
CA SER A 67 21.17 11.62 3.40
C SER A 67 21.34 10.15 3.77
N HIS A 68 21.96 9.39 2.87
CA HIS A 68 22.27 7.97 3.09
C HIS A 68 23.28 7.73 4.22
N ALA A 69 24.00 8.76 4.68
CA ALA A 69 24.99 8.63 5.74
C ALA A 69 24.35 8.25 7.09
N VAL A 70 23.20 8.84 7.42
CA VAL A 70 22.48 8.58 8.68
C VAL A 70 21.93 7.16 8.71
N ARG A 71 21.49 6.64 7.56
CA ARG A 71 20.88 5.30 7.42
C ARG A 71 21.83 4.14 7.72
N LYS A 72 23.15 4.37 7.69
CA LYS A 72 24.15 3.35 8.07
C LYS A 72 24.21 3.11 9.57
N LEU A 73 23.66 4.03 10.37
CA LEU A 73 23.59 3.94 11.82
C LEU A 73 22.27 3.35 12.32
N ASP A 74 21.36 2.98 11.42
CA ASP A 74 20.08 2.40 11.80
C ASP A 74 20.29 1.04 12.47
N MET A 75 19.65 0.86 13.63
CA MET A 75 19.60 -0.44 14.31
C MET A 75 18.88 -1.51 13.46
N MET A 76 17.93 -1.08 12.62
CA MET A 76 17.23 -1.91 11.65
C MET A 76 17.21 -1.22 10.29
N PRO A 77 17.43 -1.95 9.18
CA PRO A 77 17.44 -1.33 7.86
C PRO A 77 16.14 -0.56 7.60
N GLY A 78 16.25 0.74 7.33
CA GLY A 78 15.12 1.60 6.99
C GLY A 78 14.36 2.19 8.18
N TYR A 79 14.81 1.97 9.42
CA TYR A 79 14.18 2.55 10.61
C TYR A 79 14.11 4.08 10.55
N THR A 80 15.22 4.73 10.18
CA THR A 80 15.27 6.19 10.03
C THR A 80 14.44 6.65 8.83
N SER A 81 14.37 5.85 7.76
CA SER A 81 13.54 6.19 6.59
C SER A 81 12.05 6.26 6.94
N VAL A 82 11.57 5.40 7.84
CA VAL A 82 10.17 5.44 8.30
C VAL A 82 9.94 6.70 9.14
N ALA A 83 10.84 7.00 10.08
CA ALA A 83 10.75 8.20 10.90
C ALA A 83 10.80 9.50 10.07
N GLU A 84 11.71 9.59 9.09
CA GLU A 84 11.81 10.69 8.12
C GLU A 84 10.47 10.86 7.37
N THR A 85 9.90 9.76 6.86
CA THR A 85 8.64 9.81 6.11
C THR A 85 7.51 10.35 6.97
N TYR A 86 7.40 9.92 8.23
CA TYR A 86 6.42 10.46 9.17
C TYR A 86 6.64 11.94 9.46
N ALA A 87 7.88 12.37 9.70
CA ALA A 87 8.22 13.77 9.89
C ALA A 87 7.83 14.63 8.68
N HIS A 88 8.07 14.13 7.45
CA HIS A 88 7.65 14.82 6.22
C HIS A 88 6.14 14.91 6.05
N MET A 89 5.37 13.96 6.60
CA MET A 89 3.91 14.02 6.63
C MET A 89 3.37 14.90 7.77
N GLY A 90 4.24 15.58 8.52
CA GLY A 90 3.85 16.43 9.66
C GLY A 90 3.53 15.66 10.94
N TRP A 91 3.82 14.36 10.99
CA TRP A 91 3.67 13.59 12.23
C TRP A 91 4.76 13.97 13.21
N THR A 92 4.39 14.03 14.48
CA THR A 92 5.31 14.42 15.56
C THR A 92 5.47 13.29 16.56
N MET A 93 6.67 13.15 17.09
CA MET A 93 6.96 12.14 18.12
C MET A 93 6.62 12.72 19.48
N ASN A 94 5.70 12.07 20.21
CA ASN A 94 5.36 12.51 21.56
C ASN A 94 6.49 12.09 22.54
N PRO A 95 7.15 13.03 23.24
CA PRO A 95 8.30 12.73 24.09
C PRO A 95 7.96 11.87 25.32
N ALA A 96 6.68 11.84 25.74
CA ALA A 96 6.26 11.06 26.90
C ALA A 96 5.99 9.58 26.55
N THR A 97 5.47 9.30 25.35
CA THR A 97 5.05 7.95 24.94
C THR A 97 5.94 7.33 23.87
N PHE A 98 6.81 8.13 23.25
CA PHE A 98 7.63 7.77 22.09
C PHE A 98 6.82 7.22 20.91
N ARG A 99 5.51 7.54 20.85
CA ARG A 99 4.63 7.18 19.74
C ARG A 99 4.54 8.33 18.74
N MET A 100 4.42 7.98 17.46
CA MET A 100 4.10 8.94 16.41
C MET A 100 2.64 9.37 16.55
N VAL A 101 2.41 10.68 16.67
CA VAL A 101 1.09 11.30 16.75
C VAL A 101 0.82 11.98 15.42
N ALA A 102 -0.37 11.73 14.87
CA ALA A 102 -0.80 12.38 13.65
C ALA A 102 -0.84 13.91 13.86
N PRO A 103 -0.52 14.72 12.84
CA PRO A 103 -0.70 16.16 12.93
C PRO A 103 -2.16 16.46 13.31
N GLU A 104 -2.34 17.40 14.23
CA GLU A 104 -3.67 17.94 14.51
C GLU A 104 -4.20 18.54 13.21
N GLU A 105 -5.34 18.04 12.72
CA GLU A 105 -5.95 18.55 11.49
C GLU A 105 -6.28 20.02 11.74
N ALA A 106 -5.43 20.92 11.25
CA ALA A 106 -5.72 22.35 11.30
C ALA A 106 -7.11 22.55 10.68
N PRO A 107 -8.02 23.28 11.34
CA PRO A 107 -9.38 23.45 10.85
C PRO A 107 -9.29 23.96 9.42
N ILE A 108 -9.81 23.16 8.49
CA ILE A 108 -9.81 23.49 7.08
C ILE A 108 -10.60 24.80 6.97
N ASP A 109 -9.92 25.87 6.61
CA ASP A 109 -10.53 27.18 6.42
C ASP A 109 -11.31 27.14 5.10
N ILE A 110 -12.52 26.57 5.18
CA ILE A 110 -13.41 26.31 4.03
C ILE A 110 -13.57 27.58 3.17
N ALA A 111 -13.55 28.75 3.80
CA ALA A 111 -13.61 30.05 3.14
C ALA A 111 -12.43 30.29 2.18
N LYS A 112 -11.21 29.91 2.56
CA LYS A 112 -10.02 30.04 1.68
C LYS A 112 -10.03 29.05 0.53
N MET A 113 -10.49 27.82 0.76
CA MET A 113 -10.62 26.83 -0.31
C MET A 113 -11.68 27.23 -1.34
N LEU A 114 -12.83 27.77 -0.90
CA LEU A 114 -13.84 28.31 -1.81
C LEU A 114 -13.34 29.54 -2.59
N ALA A 115 -12.55 30.41 -1.96
CA ALA A 115 -11.97 31.58 -2.64
C ALA A 115 -10.94 31.20 -3.72
N GLN A 116 -10.18 30.12 -3.52
CA GLN A 116 -9.17 29.65 -4.47
C GLN A 116 -9.73 28.76 -5.59
N GLY A 117 -10.87 28.08 -5.37
CA GLY A 117 -11.53 27.24 -6.38
C GLY A 117 -12.13 28.00 -7.56
N ALA A 118 -12.23 29.33 -7.50
CA ALA A 118 -12.84 30.14 -8.55
C ALA A 118 -11.89 30.55 -9.70
N SER A 119 -10.55 30.47 -9.53
CA SER A 119 -9.61 31.09 -10.49
C SER A 119 -8.77 30.13 -11.34
N SER A 120 -8.89 28.81 -11.20
CA SER A 120 -8.09 27.88 -11.99
C SER A 120 -8.89 26.65 -12.41
N ARG A 121 -9.77 26.83 -13.40
CA ARG A 121 -10.14 25.73 -14.30
C ARG A 121 -8.96 25.54 -15.27
N PRO A 122 -8.21 24.42 -15.23
CA PRO A 122 -7.36 24.08 -16.34
C PRO A 122 -8.24 23.85 -17.56
N SER A 123 -8.01 24.63 -18.62
CA SER A 123 -8.59 24.41 -19.95
C SER A 123 -8.32 22.97 -20.36
N SER A 124 -9.37 22.16 -20.42
CA SER A 124 -9.37 20.81 -20.94
C SER A 124 -9.18 20.87 -22.46
N SER A 125 -7.94 21.08 -22.92
CA SER A 125 -7.57 21.09 -24.33
C SER A 125 -6.21 20.42 -24.54
N ALA A 126 -6.07 19.16 -24.11
CA ALA A 126 -4.95 18.30 -24.49
C ALA A 126 -5.27 16.81 -24.25
N LEU A 127 -6.42 16.33 -24.74
CA LEU A 127 -6.64 14.90 -24.99
C LEU A 127 -6.53 14.68 -26.50
N SER A 128 -5.30 14.64 -27.00
CA SER A 128 -5.02 14.12 -28.32
C SER A 128 -3.61 13.54 -28.33
N ARG A 129 -3.53 12.26 -28.73
CA ARG A 129 -2.34 11.47 -29.09
C ARG A 129 -1.66 10.73 -27.93
N CYS A 130 -1.99 9.45 -27.83
CA CYS A 130 -1.03 8.35 -28.06
C CYS A 130 -1.75 7.02 -27.80
N ALA A 131 -2.56 6.61 -28.76
CA ALA A 131 -3.01 5.23 -28.89
C ALA A 131 -2.36 4.68 -30.16
N SER A 132 -1.16 4.13 -30.02
CA SER A 132 -0.53 3.32 -31.07
C SER A 132 0.64 2.53 -30.47
N GLU A 133 0.60 1.21 -30.73
CA GLU A 133 1.71 0.25 -30.66
C GLU A 133 2.00 -0.44 -29.33
N ALA A 134 1.26 -1.54 -29.10
CA ALA A 134 1.78 -2.70 -28.37
C ALA A 134 1.51 -3.99 -29.17
N SER A 135 2.12 -4.06 -30.36
CA SER A 135 2.28 -5.32 -31.12
C SER A 135 3.62 -5.95 -30.73
N GLY A 136 3.68 -6.55 -29.54
CA GLY A 136 4.88 -7.17 -28.98
C GLY A 136 4.82 -8.69 -28.96
N VAL A 137 5.07 -9.29 -30.13
CA VAL A 137 5.61 -10.64 -30.41
C VAL A 137 5.62 -11.64 -29.25
N ARG A 138 4.63 -12.54 -29.26
CA ARG A 138 4.58 -13.79 -28.50
C ARG A 138 5.59 -14.79 -29.09
N GLN A 139 6.82 -14.81 -28.59
CA GLN A 139 7.81 -15.82 -28.95
C GLN A 139 7.39 -17.20 -28.42
N SER A 140 7.08 -18.08 -29.36
CA SER A 140 6.88 -19.51 -29.20
C SER A 140 8.16 -20.18 -28.69
N ARG A 141 8.13 -20.67 -27.44
CA ARG A 141 9.12 -21.63 -26.94
C ARG A 141 8.87 -22.98 -27.63
N GLN A 142 9.77 -23.38 -28.52
CA GLN A 142 9.85 -24.75 -28.99
C GLN A 142 10.44 -25.67 -27.90
N PRO A 143 9.91 -26.90 -27.72
CA PRO A 143 10.53 -27.91 -26.89
C PRO A 143 11.73 -28.53 -27.61
N GLN A 144 12.91 -28.51 -26.98
CA GLN A 144 14.06 -29.28 -27.45
C GLN A 144 13.81 -30.78 -27.26
N GLN A 145 13.82 -31.50 -28.37
CA GLN A 145 13.82 -32.96 -28.39
C GLN A 145 15.19 -33.48 -27.94
N GLY A 146 15.15 -34.40 -26.97
CA GLY A 146 16.32 -35.08 -26.43
C GLY A 146 17.01 -35.97 -27.47
N ARG A 147 18.33 -35.89 -27.53
CA ARG A 147 19.18 -36.85 -28.22
C ARG A 147 19.46 -38.03 -27.30
N SER A 148 19.11 -39.22 -27.78
CA SER A 148 19.52 -40.53 -27.28
C SER A 148 21.04 -40.69 -27.39
N ALA A 149 21.66 -41.13 -26.30
CA ALA A 149 23.02 -41.67 -26.30
C ALA A 149 22.96 -43.19 -26.49
N SER A 150 23.79 -43.69 -27.41
CA SER A 150 24.17 -45.10 -27.52
C SER A 150 25.41 -45.37 -26.68
#